data_AF-A0A851DKV1-F1
#
_entry.id   AF-A0A851DKV1-F1
#
_cell.length_a   1.000
_cell.length_b   1.000
_cell.length_c   1.000
_cell.angle_alpha   90.00
_cell.angle_beta   90.00
_cell.angle_gamma   90.00
#
_symmetry.space_group_name_H-M   'P 1'
#
loop_
_entity.id
_entity.type
_entity.pdbx_description
1 polymer ?
#
loop_
_entity_poly.entity_id
_entity_poly.type
_entity_poly.pdbx_seq_one_letter_code
_entity_poly.pdbx_strand_id
1 'polypeptide(L)'
;SSRDEDDINDVASMAGVSLNDENACILATSSELIGTVIRSCADEPFLPSAVLQEKILNIGKRHDIVELNSDVVNLISHATQERLRGLLEKLTVIAQHRISTHKGNDSYIVCSDTRAQLRFLENLDHLEKQRKAEEEREMLFRVAKSRSNKEDPEQLQLKQKAKEMQQLELAQIQQREANLTALAAIGPRRKRPLDS
;
A
#
# COMPACT_ATOMS: atom_id res chain seq x y z
N SER A 1 70.42 -18.78 -33.03
CA SER A 1 70.62 -18.15 -31.72
C SER A 1 69.47 -17.18 -31.52
N SER A 2 68.53 -17.53 -30.65
CA SER A 2 67.47 -16.66 -30.11
C SER A 2 66.44 -17.55 -29.41
N ARG A 3 66.83 -18.16 -28.29
CA ARG A 3 65.91 -18.89 -27.39
C ARG A 3 66.04 -18.47 -25.93
N ASP A 4 66.82 -17.44 -25.64
CA ASP A 4 67.12 -17.02 -24.27
C ASP A 4 66.77 -15.54 -23.99
N GLU A 5 66.01 -14.87 -24.88
CA GLU A 5 65.71 -13.43 -24.75
C GLU A 5 64.21 -13.14 -24.50
N ASP A 6 63.35 -14.16 -24.39
CA ASP A 6 61.93 -13.97 -24.05
C ASP A 6 61.65 -14.10 -22.54
N ASP A 7 62.59 -14.66 -21.76
CA ASP A 7 62.41 -14.85 -20.30
C ASP A 7 62.82 -13.60 -19.47
N ILE A 8 63.55 -12.64 -20.06
CA ILE A 8 64.04 -11.45 -19.35
C ILE A 8 62.95 -10.39 -19.11
N ASN A 9 61.85 -10.43 -19.87
CA ASN A 9 60.76 -9.45 -19.76
C ASN A 9 59.44 -10.06 -19.28
N ASP A 10 59.41 -11.38 -18.99
CA ASP A 10 58.25 -12.06 -18.42
C ASP A 10 58.24 -11.91 -16.90
N VAL A 11 57.59 -10.84 -16.44
CA VAL A 11 57.45 -10.48 -15.03
C VAL A 11 56.78 -11.60 -14.21
N ALA A 12 55.89 -12.39 -14.84
CA ALA A 12 55.24 -13.54 -14.21
C ALA A 12 56.26 -14.64 -13.84
N SER A 13 57.19 -14.97 -14.74
CA SER A 13 58.26 -15.94 -14.51
C SER A 13 59.26 -15.46 -13.45
N MET A 14 59.60 -14.17 -13.42
CA MET A 14 60.45 -13.57 -12.38
C MET A 14 59.83 -13.64 -10.96
N ALA A 15 58.51 -13.56 -10.86
CA ALA A 15 57.78 -13.71 -9.60
C ALA A 15 57.49 -15.18 -9.24
N GLY A 16 57.95 -16.14 -10.05
CA GLY A 16 57.72 -17.58 -9.84
C GLY A 16 56.27 -18.01 -10.04
N VAL A 17 55.46 -17.21 -10.73
CA VAL A 17 54.04 -17.49 -10.98
C VAL A 17 53.84 -17.94 -12.42
N SER A 18 53.35 -19.17 -12.58
CA SER A 18 53.00 -19.75 -13.88
C SER A 18 51.57 -19.37 -14.23
N LEU A 19 51.39 -18.48 -15.21
CA LEU A 19 50.06 -18.04 -15.68
C LEU A 19 49.23 -19.19 -16.24
N ASN A 20 49.88 -20.23 -16.77
CA ASN A 20 49.20 -21.44 -17.25
C ASN A 20 48.64 -22.26 -16.07
N ASP A 21 49.38 -22.36 -14.97
CA ASP A 21 48.91 -23.07 -13.77
C ASP A 21 47.80 -22.26 -13.08
N GLU A 22 47.90 -20.94 -13.06
CA GLU A 22 46.84 -20.05 -12.55
C GLU A 22 45.58 -20.13 -13.41
N ASN A 23 45.71 -20.08 -14.75
CA ASN A 23 44.58 -20.29 -15.66
C ASN A 23 43.96 -21.68 -15.50
N ALA A 24 44.77 -22.73 -15.35
CA ALA A 24 44.27 -24.09 -15.11
C ALA A 24 43.54 -24.18 -13.75
N CYS A 25 44.06 -23.52 -12.72
CA CYS A 25 43.42 -23.43 -11.41
C CYS A 25 42.09 -22.66 -11.46
N ILE A 26 42.03 -21.54 -12.18
CA ILE A 26 40.79 -20.76 -12.40
C ILE A 26 39.76 -21.58 -13.18
N LEU A 27 40.17 -22.29 -14.23
CA LEU A 27 39.29 -23.17 -15.00
C LEU A 27 38.80 -24.39 -14.19
N ALA A 28 39.67 -24.98 -13.36
CA ALA A 28 39.29 -26.07 -12.46
C ALA A 28 38.32 -25.58 -11.36
N THR A 29 38.61 -24.43 -10.74
CA THR A 29 37.79 -23.84 -9.68
C THR A 29 36.43 -23.38 -10.22
N SER A 30 36.40 -22.77 -11.41
CA SER A 30 35.14 -22.41 -12.08
C SER A 30 34.35 -23.65 -12.50
N SER A 31 35.00 -24.71 -12.98
CA SER A 31 34.33 -25.98 -13.31
C SER A 31 33.80 -26.70 -12.06
N GLU A 32 34.52 -26.67 -10.94
CA GLU A 32 34.06 -27.23 -9.66
C GLU A 32 32.92 -26.39 -9.05
N LEU A 33 33.02 -25.06 -9.10
CA LEU A 33 31.98 -24.15 -8.63
C LEU A 33 30.71 -24.24 -9.51
N ILE A 34 30.86 -24.29 -10.83
CA ILE A 34 29.74 -24.45 -11.77
C ILE A 34 29.18 -25.88 -11.68
N GLY A 35 30.03 -26.90 -11.51
CA GLY A 35 29.65 -28.29 -11.34
C GLY A 35 28.91 -28.58 -10.02
N THR A 36 29.22 -27.84 -8.96
CA THR A 36 28.48 -27.89 -7.68
C THR A 36 27.19 -27.08 -7.72
N VAL A 37 27.16 -25.94 -8.43
CA VAL A 37 25.94 -25.13 -8.61
C VAL A 37 24.93 -25.78 -9.55
N ILE A 38 25.36 -26.52 -10.58
CA ILE A 38 24.46 -27.23 -11.50
C ILE A 38 23.97 -28.57 -10.91
N ARG A 39 24.63 -29.11 -9.87
CA ARG A 39 24.37 -30.45 -9.34
C ARG A 39 23.91 -30.49 -7.88
N SER A 40 22.88 -29.70 -7.49
CA SER A 40 21.94 -30.09 -6.41
C SER A 40 20.87 -29.03 -6.11
N CYS A 41 20.12 -28.55 -7.10
CA CYS A 41 18.73 -28.17 -6.78
C CYS A 41 17.94 -29.47 -6.79
N ALA A 42 17.74 -30.09 -5.63
CA ALA A 42 16.75 -31.14 -5.54
C ALA A 42 15.41 -30.54 -5.99
N ASP A 43 14.72 -31.21 -6.92
CA ASP A 43 13.39 -30.80 -7.35
C ASP A 43 12.40 -31.06 -6.22
N GLU A 44 12.41 -30.15 -5.23
CA GLU A 44 11.62 -30.27 -4.02
C GLU A 44 10.27 -29.57 -4.25
N PRO A 45 9.15 -30.28 -3.99
CA PRO A 45 7.84 -29.69 -4.14
C PRO A 45 7.63 -28.55 -3.13
N PHE A 46 7.31 -27.36 -3.64
CA PHE A 46 6.90 -26.19 -2.86
C PHE A 46 5.77 -26.45 -1.84
N LEU A 47 4.78 -27.27 -2.19
CA LEU A 47 3.67 -27.64 -1.32
C LEU A 47 3.95 -28.96 -0.60
N PRO A 48 3.43 -29.17 0.63
CA PRO A 48 3.54 -30.44 1.32
C PRO A 48 2.85 -31.59 0.55
N SER A 49 3.64 -32.43 -0.14
CA SER A 49 3.13 -33.45 -1.06
C SER A 49 2.17 -34.44 -0.40
N ALA A 50 2.44 -34.89 0.82
CA ALA A 50 1.58 -35.85 1.54
C ALA A 50 0.15 -35.31 1.76
N VAL A 51 0.06 -34.07 2.28
CA VAL A 51 -1.23 -33.42 2.57
C VAL A 51 -1.96 -33.08 1.28
N LEU A 52 -1.22 -32.64 0.26
CA LEU A 52 -1.79 -32.32 -1.04
C LEU A 52 -2.36 -33.58 -1.72
N GLN A 53 -1.61 -34.68 -1.73
CA GLN A 53 -2.03 -35.96 -2.28
C GLN A 53 -3.26 -36.51 -1.56
N GLU A 54 -3.28 -36.49 -0.22
CA GLU A 54 -4.44 -36.93 0.56
C GLU A 54 -5.70 -36.12 0.21
N LYS A 55 -5.56 -34.79 0.10
CA LYS A 55 -6.67 -33.91 -0.30
C LYS A 55 -7.16 -34.19 -1.72
N ILE A 56 -6.25 -34.37 -2.68
CA ILE A 56 -6.61 -34.67 -4.07
C ILE A 56 -7.34 -36.01 -4.14
N LEU A 57 -6.84 -37.05 -3.47
CA LEU A 57 -7.49 -38.37 -3.43
C LEU A 57 -8.85 -38.31 -2.73
N ASN A 58 -8.98 -37.58 -1.62
CA ASN A 58 -10.25 -37.44 -0.93
C ASN A 58 -11.32 -36.73 -1.79
N ILE A 59 -10.93 -35.75 -2.60
CA ILE A 59 -11.84 -35.11 -3.56
C ILE A 59 -12.11 -36.04 -4.74
N GLY A 60 -11.08 -36.72 -5.24
CA GLY A 60 -11.10 -37.61 -6.41
C GLY A 60 -11.91 -38.89 -6.21
N LYS A 61 -12.08 -39.38 -4.97
CA LYS A 61 -12.95 -40.51 -4.63
C LYS A 61 -14.39 -40.35 -5.14
N ARG A 62 -14.90 -39.11 -5.20
CA ARG A 62 -16.25 -38.81 -5.74
C ARG A 62 -16.32 -38.89 -7.27
N HIS A 63 -15.19 -39.02 -7.93
CA HIS A 63 -14.99 -39.04 -9.37
C HIS A 63 -14.26 -40.32 -9.82
N ASP A 64 -14.31 -41.39 -9.01
CA ASP A 64 -13.68 -42.69 -9.27
C ASP A 64 -12.14 -42.63 -9.45
N ILE A 65 -11.48 -41.62 -8.89
CA ILE A 65 -10.01 -41.52 -8.85
C ILE A 65 -9.52 -42.16 -7.54
N VAL A 66 -8.86 -43.32 -7.67
CA VAL A 66 -8.40 -44.13 -6.53
C VAL A 66 -6.91 -43.94 -6.24
N GLU A 67 -6.11 -43.63 -7.26
CA GLU A 67 -4.65 -43.49 -7.15
C GLU A 67 -4.15 -42.24 -7.89
N LEU A 68 -3.03 -41.70 -7.42
CA LEU A 68 -2.40 -40.50 -7.98
C LEU A 68 -0.89 -40.66 -7.97
N ASN A 69 -0.26 -40.43 -9.13
CA ASN A 69 1.20 -40.44 -9.27
C ASN A 69 1.84 -39.23 -8.56
N SER A 70 2.94 -39.46 -7.85
CA SER A 70 3.75 -38.42 -7.19
C SER A 70 4.19 -37.30 -8.14
N ASP A 71 4.46 -37.61 -9.40
CA ASP A 71 4.89 -36.61 -10.39
C ASP A 71 3.81 -35.57 -10.67
N VAL A 72 2.53 -35.98 -10.62
CA VAL A 72 1.39 -35.08 -10.78
C VAL A 72 1.28 -34.15 -9.57
N VAL A 73 1.52 -34.66 -8.37
CA VAL A 73 1.52 -33.85 -7.14
C VAL A 73 2.64 -32.82 -7.18
N ASN A 74 3.85 -33.23 -7.59
CA ASN A 74 4.99 -32.34 -7.75
C ASN A 74 4.72 -31.28 -8.83
N LEU A 75 4.15 -31.65 -9.98
CA LEU A 75 3.78 -30.71 -11.03
C LEU A 75 2.76 -29.67 -10.55
N ILE A 76 1.72 -30.08 -9.81
CA ILE A 76 0.74 -29.16 -9.24
C ILE A 76 1.41 -28.21 -8.25
N SER A 77 2.32 -28.73 -7.43
CA SER A 77 3.11 -27.94 -6.49
C SER A 77 3.93 -26.86 -7.20
N HIS A 78 4.65 -27.22 -8.26
CA HIS A 78 5.44 -26.30 -9.08
C HIS A 78 4.58 -25.28 -9.83
N ALA A 79 3.48 -25.73 -10.43
CA ALA A 79 2.53 -24.83 -11.09
C ALA A 79 1.94 -23.81 -10.09
N THR A 80 1.71 -24.22 -8.85
CA THR A 80 1.26 -23.33 -7.78
C THR A 80 2.35 -22.33 -7.40
N GLN A 81 3.60 -22.78 -7.26
CA GLN A 81 4.74 -21.90 -7.01
C GLN A 81 4.90 -20.84 -8.11
N GLU A 82 4.85 -21.25 -9.38
CA GLU A 82 4.97 -20.33 -10.51
C GLU A 82 3.78 -19.37 -10.59
N ARG A 83 2.57 -19.82 -10.24
CA ARG A 83 1.42 -18.92 -10.10
C ARG A 83 1.63 -17.89 -9.00
N LEU A 84 2.19 -18.28 -7.85
CA LEU A 84 2.50 -17.36 -6.75
C LEU A 84 3.61 -16.38 -7.13
N ARG A 85 4.63 -16.83 -7.85
CA ARG A 85 5.68 -15.96 -8.42
C ARG A 85 5.07 -14.87 -9.29
N GLY A 86 4.19 -15.24 -10.23
CA GLY A 86 3.50 -14.26 -11.08
C GLY A 86 2.61 -13.29 -10.31
N LEU A 87 2.02 -13.70 -9.17
CA LEU A 87 1.30 -12.78 -8.29
C LEU A 87 2.24 -11.82 -7.55
N LEU A 88 3.39 -12.30 -7.08
CA LEU A 88 4.41 -11.49 -6.44
C LEU A 88 5.02 -10.46 -7.40
N GLU A 89 5.25 -10.82 -8.65
CA GLU A 89 5.70 -9.90 -9.69
C GLU A 89 4.70 -8.76 -9.90
N LYS A 90 3.41 -9.08 -10.05
CA LYS A 90 2.34 -8.07 -10.15
C LYS A 90 2.27 -7.19 -8.90
N LEU A 91 2.39 -7.78 -7.72
CA LEU A 91 2.41 -7.04 -6.47
C LEU A 91 3.61 -6.09 -6.39
N THR A 92 4.76 -6.50 -6.92
CA THR A 92 5.98 -5.68 -6.99
C THR A 92 5.75 -4.47 -7.88
N VAL A 93 5.14 -4.65 -9.05
CA VAL A 93 4.76 -3.54 -9.94
C VAL A 93 3.80 -2.56 -9.23
N ILE A 94 2.78 -3.07 -8.54
CA ILE A 94 1.86 -2.24 -7.76
C ILE A 94 2.60 -1.48 -6.65
N ALA A 95 3.50 -2.14 -5.93
CA ALA A 95 4.29 -1.52 -4.86
C ALA A 95 5.18 -0.40 -5.39
N GLN A 96 5.86 -0.63 -6.53
CA GLN A 96 6.64 0.39 -7.23
C GLN A 96 5.76 1.59 -7.58
N HIS A 97 4.59 1.39 -8.20
CA HIS A 97 3.67 2.48 -8.51
C HIS A 97 3.21 3.28 -7.28
N ARG A 98 3.07 2.64 -6.11
CA ARG A 98 2.71 3.34 -4.86
C ARG A 98 3.86 4.18 -4.31
N ILE A 99 5.10 3.73 -4.48
CA ILE A 99 6.31 4.42 -4.01
C ILE A 99 6.75 5.49 -5.01
N SER A 100 6.44 5.33 -6.30
CA SER A 100 6.72 6.31 -7.37
C SER A 100 5.97 7.63 -7.13
N THR A 101 6.51 8.46 -6.25
CA THR A 101 6.09 9.85 -6.10
C THR A 101 6.77 10.66 -7.19
N HIS A 102 6.01 11.08 -8.19
CA HIS A 102 6.46 12.02 -9.23
C HIS A 102 6.62 13.46 -8.68
N LYS A 103 6.29 13.66 -7.40
CA LYS A 103 6.46 14.93 -6.69
C LYS A 103 7.95 15.14 -6.40
N GLY A 104 8.60 16.03 -7.14
CA GLY A 104 9.99 16.42 -6.94
C GLY A 104 10.97 16.00 -8.03
N ASN A 105 10.52 15.35 -9.11
CA ASN A 105 11.35 15.16 -10.30
C ASN A 105 11.13 16.32 -11.28
N ASP A 106 12.19 17.09 -11.54
CA ASP A 106 12.18 18.26 -12.46
C ASP A 106 11.86 17.89 -13.92
N SER A 107 11.91 16.61 -14.28
CA SER A 107 11.53 16.09 -15.59
C SER A 107 10.03 15.91 -15.81
N TYR A 108 9.20 16.06 -14.76
CA TYR A 108 7.74 15.89 -14.85
C TYR A 108 7.02 17.22 -14.66
N ILE A 109 6.10 17.53 -15.57
CA ILE A 109 5.23 18.70 -15.50
C ILE A 109 3.82 18.22 -15.13
N VAL A 110 3.18 18.89 -14.16
CA VAL A 110 1.80 18.60 -13.78
C VAL A 110 0.87 19.05 -14.92
N CYS A 111 0.36 18.11 -15.72
CA CYS A 111 -0.55 18.43 -16.82
C CYS A 111 -2.00 18.71 -16.38
N SER A 112 -2.47 18.10 -15.28
CA SER A 112 -3.80 18.36 -14.71
C SER A 112 -3.85 17.97 -13.23
N ASP A 113 -4.51 18.80 -12.41
CA ASP A 113 -4.80 18.49 -11.00
C ASP A 113 -6.29 18.23 -10.80
N THR A 114 -6.75 17.10 -11.34
CA THR A 114 -8.15 16.66 -11.21
C THR A 114 -8.57 16.47 -9.75
N ARG A 115 -7.61 16.15 -8.86
CA ARG A 115 -7.88 16.01 -7.43
C ARG A 115 -8.23 17.35 -6.79
N ALA A 116 -7.48 18.41 -7.08
CA ALA A 116 -7.83 19.75 -6.61
C ALA A 116 -9.16 20.24 -7.21
N GLN A 117 -9.41 19.96 -8.49
CA GLN A 117 -10.69 20.28 -9.13
C GLN A 117 -11.88 19.58 -8.45
N LEU A 118 -11.74 18.28 -8.11
CA LEU A 118 -12.77 17.55 -7.36
C LEU A 118 -13.00 18.14 -5.97
N ARG A 119 -11.93 18.46 -5.23
CA ARG A 119 -12.05 19.13 -3.92
C ARG A 119 -12.74 20.48 -4.02
N PHE A 120 -12.50 21.23 -5.08
CA PHE A 120 -13.17 22.50 -5.32
C PHE A 120 -14.68 22.29 -5.50
N LEU A 121 -15.09 21.29 -6.29
CA LEU A 121 -16.50 20.94 -6.46
C LEU A 121 -17.15 20.47 -5.15
N GLU A 122 -16.45 19.66 -4.36
CA GLU A 122 -16.92 19.26 -3.01
C GLU A 122 -17.14 20.49 -2.10
N ASN A 123 -16.22 21.46 -2.13
CA ASN A 123 -16.37 22.69 -1.36
C ASN A 123 -17.55 23.54 -1.84
N LEU A 124 -17.79 23.60 -3.15
CA LEU A 124 -18.95 24.30 -3.71
C LEU A 124 -20.28 23.66 -3.27
N ASP A 125 -20.38 22.33 -3.32
CA ASP A 125 -21.56 21.60 -2.83
C ASP A 125 -21.79 21.86 -1.33
N HIS A 126 -20.71 21.90 -0.55
CA HIS A 126 -20.81 22.24 0.88
C HIS A 126 -21.34 23.66 1.09
N LEU A 127 -20.82 24.64 0.32
CA LEU A 127 -21.26 26.03 0.40
C LEU A 127 -22.73 26.19 -0.02
N GLU A 128 -23.17 25.49 -1.07
CA GLU A 128 -24.56 25.52 -1.52
C GLU A 128 -25.52 24.95 -0.45
N LYS A 129 -25.12 23.84 0.19
CA LYS A 129 -25.88 23.25 1.31
C LYS A 129 -25.96 24.21 2.50
N GLN A 130 -24.86 24.88 2.85
CA GLN A 130 -24.87 25.90 3.90
C GLN A 130 -25.81 27.05 3.55
N ARG A 131 -25.75 27.58 2.33
CA ARG A 131 -26.63 28.67 1.89
C ARG A 131 -28.11 28.27 1.96
N LYS A 132 -28.47 27.07 1.50
CA LYS A 132 -29.85 26.56 1.61
C LYS A 132 -30.30 26.42 3.07
N ALA A 133 -29.45 25.90 3.94
CA ALA A 133 -29.77 25.77 5.37
C ALA A 133 -29.95 27.15 6.04
N GLU A 134 -29.13 28.14 5.65
CA GLU A 134 -29.27 29.53 6.11
C GLU A 134 -30.55 30.17 5.59
N GLU A 135 -30.90 29.99 4.32
CA GLU A 135 -32.14 30.47 3.71
C GLU A 135 -33.38 29.86 4.42
N GLU A 136 -33.37 28.55 4.70
CA GLU A 136 -34.43 27.88 5.47
C GLU A 136 -34.52 28.43 6.91
N ARG A 137 -33.38 28.66 7.55
CA ARG A 137 -33.31 29.27 8.88
C ARG A 137 -33.88 30.68 8.88
N GLU A 138 -33.48 31.52 7.92
CA GLU A 138 -33.99 32.88 7.78
C GLU A 138 -35.50 32.91 7.52
N MET A 139 -36.02 31.99 6.72
CA MET A 139 -37.46 31.84 6.48
C MET A 139 -38.19 31.55 7.80
N LEU A 140 -37.70 30.59 8.59
CA LEU A 140 -38.28 30.26 9.90
C LEU A 140 -38.28 31.46 10.85
N PHE A 141 -37.17 32.21 10.91
CA PHE A 141 -37.09 33.43 11.71
C PHE A 141 -38.02 34.55 11.19
N ARG A 142 -38.18 34.69 9.88
CA ARG A 142 -39.08 35.67 9.26
C ARG A 142 -40.54 35.37 9.59
N VAL A 143 -40.95 34.11 9.51
CA VAL A 143 -42.29 33.65 9.91
C VAL A 143 -42.51 33.90 11.41
N ALA A 144 -41.54 33.57 12.26
CA ALA A 144 -41.64 33.76 13.71
C ALA A 144 -41.73 35.24 14.15
N LYS A 145 -41.10 36.17 13.41
CA LYS A 145 -41.13 37.62 13.66
C LYS A 145 -42.37 38.32 13.10
N SER A 146 -43.14 37.67 12.23
CA SER A 146 -44.36 38.24 11.68
C SER A 146 -45.40 38.50 12.80
N ARG A 147 -45.99 39.69 12.82
CA ARG A 147 -47.00 40.12 13.82
C ARG A 147 -48.43 39.75 13.40
N SER A 148 -48.58 38.77 12.50
CA SER A 148 -49.90 38.35 12.02
C SER A 148 -50.67 37.65 13.14
N ASN A 149 -51.70 38.32 13.66
CA ASN A 149 -52.64 37.75 14.62
C ASN A 149 -53.63 36.86 13.89
N LYS A 150 -53.29 35.59 13.65
CA LYS A 150 -54.28 34.52 13.45
C LYS A 150 -53.79 33.24 14.12
N GLU A 151 -54.71 32.57 14.78
CA GLU A 151 -54.59 31.31 15.51
C GLU A 151 -54.30 30.12 14.58
N ASP A 152 -53.35 30.26 13.66
CA ASP A 152 -52.94 29.16 12.78
C ASP A 152 -52.01 28.23 13.57
N PRO A 153 -52.42 26.98 13.84
CA PRO A 153 -51.60 26.02 14.58
C PRO A 153 -50.24 25.78 13.90
N GLU A 154 -50.15 25.88 12.57
CA GLU A 154 -48.89 25.72 11.84
C GLU A 154 -47.92 26.88 12.13
N GLN A 155 -48.42 28.11 12.21
CA GLN A 155 -47.61 29.29 12.51
C GLN A 155 -47.06 29.27 13.95
N LEU A 156 -47.83 28.73 14.91
CA LEU A 156 -47.38 28.52 16.28
C LEU A 156 -46.26 27.47 16.36
N GLN A 157 -46.40 26.35 15.65
CA GLN A 157 -45.36 25.32 15.57
C GLN A 157 -44.06 25.88 14.96
N LEU A 158 -44.15 26.67 13.89
CA LEU A 158 -42.97 27.31 13.27
C LEU A 158 -42.27 28.29 14.23
N LYS A 159 -43.04 29.06 15.01
CA LYS A 159 -42.50 29.97 16.04
C LYS A 159 -41.84 29.21 17.19
N GLN A 160 -42.41 28.07 17.61
CA GLN A 160 -41.80 27.18 18.60
C GLN A 160 -40.49 26.58 18.07
N LYS A 161 -40.50 26.05 16.84
CA LYS A 161 -39.31 25.51 16.17
C LYS A 161 -38.19 26.54 16.04
N ALA A 162 -38.52 27.80 15.74
CA ALA A 162 -37.54 28.89 15.71
C ALA A 162 -36.93 29.18 17.10
N LYS A 163 -37.72 29.12 18.18
CA LYS A 163 -37.20 29.28 19.55
C LYS A 163 -36.29 28.13 19.98
N GLU A 164 -36.69 26.89 19.69
CA GLU A 164 -35.89 25.71 19.99
C GLU A 164 -34.55 25.75 19.24
N MET A 165 -34.57 26.14 17.96
CA MET A 165 -33.36 26.33 17.15
C MET A 165 -32.42 27.38 17.77
N GLN A 166 -32.95 28.51 18.23
CA GLN A 166 -32.15 29.56 18.88
C GLN A 166 -31.50 29.08 20.19
N GLN A 167 -32.22 28.28 20.99
CA GLN A 167 -31.67 27.69 22.22
C GLN A 167 -30.55 26.69 21.92
N LEU A 168 -30.73 25.84 20.90
CA LEU A 168 -29.73 24.89 20.44
C LEU A 168 -28.45 25.58 19.95
N GLU A 169 -28.60 26.69 19.21
CA GLU A 169 -27.47 27.49 18.73
C GLU A 169 -26.68 28.12 19.88
N LEU A 170 -27.37 28.72 20.85
CA LEU A 170 -26.73 29.26 22.05
C LEU A 170 -26.00 28.18 22.86
N ALA A 171 -26.61 27.01 23.03
CA ALA A 171 -25.99 25.88 23.71
C ALA A 171 -24.73 25.38 22.98
N GLN A 172 -24.76 25.33 21.65
CA GLN A 172 -23.57 24.98 20.86
C GLN A 172 -22.46 26.01 21.00
N ILE A 173 -22.77 27.31 20.96
CA ILE A 173 -21.77 28.37 21.15
C ILE A 173 -21.13 28.24 22.52
N GLN A 174 -21.94 28.11 23.58
CA GLN A 174 -21.44 27.91 24.94
C GLN A 174 -20.57 26.66 25.06
N GLN A 175 -20.95 25.55 24.42
CA GLN A 175 -20.14 24.33 24.42
C GLN A 175 -18.80 24.53 23.69
N ARG A 176 -18.79 25.23 22.55
CA ARG A 176 -17.55 25.54 21.82
C ARG A 176 -16.64 26.46 22.64
N GLU A 177 -17.19 27.47 23.29
CA GLU A 177 -16.46 28.36 24.19
C GLU A 177 -15.85 27.58 25.36
N ALA A 178 -16.64 26.74 26.03
CA ALA A 178 -16.15 25.88 27.11
C ALA A 178 -15.01 24.95 26.65
N ASN A 179 -15.12 24.36 25.45
CA ASN A 179 -14.07 23.52 24.86
C ASN A 179 -12.78 24.32 24.56
N LEU A 180 -12.91 25.55 24.04
CA LEU A 180 -11.76 26.43 23.80
C LEU A 180 -11.06 26.80 25.11
N THR A 181 -11.84 27.16 26.15
CA THR A 181 -11.31 27.45 27.48
C THR A 181 -10.62 26.22 28.10
N ALA A 182 -11.20 25.03 27.96
CA ALA A 182 -10.60 23.79 28.44
C ALA A 182 -9.28 23.48 27.73
N LEU A 183 -9.20 23.63 26.41
CA LEU A 183 -7.96 23.44 25.64
C LEU A 183 -6.87 24.43 26.06
N ALA A 184 -7.22 25.69 26.33
CA ALA A 184 -6.29 26.69 26.84
C ALA A 184 -5.78 26.33 28.25
N ALA A 185 -6.63 25.76 29.11
CA ALA A 185 -6.29 25.37 30.48
C ALA A 185 -5.43 24.09 30.56
N ILE A 186 -5.54 23.16 29.59
CA ILE A 186 -4.79 21.89 29.57
C ILE A 186 -3.27 22.10 29.45
N GLY A 187 -2.81 23.23 28.92
CA GLY A 187 -1.38 23.59 28.83
C GLY A 187 -0.55 22.67 27.92
N PRO A 188 0.75 22.96 27.71
CA PRO A 188 1.62 22.16 26.84
C PRO A 188 1.79 20.75 27.42
N ARG A 189 1.35 19.75 26.66
CA ARG A 189 1.47 18.34 27.04
C ARG A 189 2.97 17.97 27.09
N ARG A 190 3.54 17.74 28.28
CA ARG A 190 4.87 17.12 28.42
C ARG A 190 4.80 15.72 27.79
N LYS A 191 5.40 15.56 26.61
CA LYS A 191 5.60 14.22 26.02
C LYS A 191 6.52 13.44 26.96
N ARG A 192 6.06 12.28 27.43
CA ARG A 192 6.92 11.33 28.14
C ARG A 192 8.07 10.95 27.19
N PRO A 193 9.34 10.98 27.62
CA PRO A 193 10.42 10.48 26.81
C PRO A 193 10.16 9.00 26.51
N LEU A 194 10.31 8.62 25.25
CA LEU A 194 10.32 7.22 24.84
C LEU A 194 11.70 6.69 25.21
N ASP A 195 11.75 5.74 26.15
CA ASP A 195 12.98 5.03 26.48
C ASP A 195 13.46 4.27 25.23
N SER A 196 14.77 4.37 24.99
CA SER A 196 15.49 3.85 23.81
C SER A 196 15.56 2.33 23.77
#